data_AF-A0AA89Q0D3-F1
#
_entry.id   AF-A0AA89Q0D3-F1
#
_cell.length_a   1.000
_cell.length_b   1.000
_cell.length_c   1.000
_cell.angle_alpha   90.00
_cell.angle_beta   90.00
_cell.angle_gamma   90.00
#
_symmetry.space_group_name_H-M   'P 1'
#
loop_
_entity.id
_entity.type
_entity.pdbx_description
1 polymer ?
#
loop_
_entity_poly.entity_id
_entity_poly.type
_entity_poly.pdbx_seq_one_letter_code
_entity_poly.pdbx_strand_id
1 'polypeptide(L)'
;METTVYVAPDAGRRGIGTLLYTALFEALSGEDLHRAYAGIALPNEASARLHERLGFRHVGTYREVGRKFGRYWDVAWYEKPL
;
A
#
# COMPACT_ATOMS: atom_id res chain seq x y z
N MET A 1 12.19 -0.65 1.29
CA MET A 1 11.63 -1.70 0.43
C MET A 1 10.22 -1.34 0.01
N GLU A 2 9.83 -1.61 -1.23
CA GLU A 2 8.44 -1.46 -1.68
C GLU A 2 7.62 -2.70 -1.33
N THR A 3 6.39 -2.50 -0.87
CA THR A 3 5.50 -3.58 -0.40
C THR A 3 4.15 -3.48 -1.09
N THR A 4 3.63 -4.64 -1.49
CA THR A 4 2.32 -4.76 -2.12
C THR A 4 1.64 -6.05 -1.63
N VAL A 5 0.32 -5.99 -1.40
CA VAL A 5 -0.54 -7.15 -1.12
C VAL A 5 -1.76 -7.11 -2.02
N TYR A 6 -2.30 -8.29 -2.34
CA TYR A 6 -3.51 -8.43 -3.14
C TYR A 6 -4.54 -9.25 -2.38
N VAL A 7 -5.79 -8.84 -2.47
CA VAL A 7 -6.95 -9.56 -1.92
C VAL A 7 -7.89 -9.84 -3.09
N ALA A 8 -8.46 -11.04 -3.12
CA ALA A 8 -9.46 -11.38 -4.12
C ALA A 8 -10.64 -10.37 -4.08
N PRO A 9 -11.24 -10.01 -5.23
CA PRO A 9 -12.25 -8.95 -5.30
C PRO A 9 -13.44 -9.12 -4.34
N ASP A 10 -13.82 -10.36 -4.07
CA ASP A 10 -14.93 -10.78 -3.20
C ASP A 10 -14.54 -11.00 -1.73
N ALA A 11 -13.24 -10.95 -1.43
CA ALA A 11 -12.69 -11.18 -0.09
C ALA A 11 -12.37 -9.88 0.69
N GLY A 12 -12.69 -8.72 0.12
CA GLY A 12 -12.48 -7.40 0.74
C GLY A 12 -13.26 -7.19 2.05
N ARG A 13 -12.82 -6.22 2.87
CA ARG A 13 -13.47 -5.79 4.14
C ARG A 13 -13.57 -6.85 5.24
N ARG A 14 -12.81 -7.94 5.15
CA ARG A 14 -12.75 -9.01 6.16
C ARG A 14 -11.48 -8.99 7.01
N GLY A 15 -10.74 -7.88 7.01
CA GLY A 15 -9.46 -7.76 7.71
C GLY A 15 -8.26 -8.46 7.04
N ILE A 16 -8.46 -9.13 5.89
CA ILE A 16 -7.41 -9.91 5.21
C ILE A 16 -6.18 -9.06 4.86
N GLY A 17 -6.37 -7.84 4.37
CA GLY A 17 -5.24 -6.94 4.07
C GLY A 17 -4.38 -6.65 5.30
N THR A 18 -5.00 -6.50 6.48
CA THR A 18 -4.27 -6.34 7.74
C THR A 18 -3.52 -7.61 8.10
N LEU A 19 -4.15 -8.80 8.00
CA LEU A 19 -3.49 -10.07 8.26
C LEU A 19 -2.26 -10.28 7.36
N LEU A 20 -2.38 -9.97 6.07
CA LEU A 20 -1.28 -10.08 5.11
C LEU A 20 -0.12 -9.14 5.46
N TYR A 21 -0.41 -7.89 5.82
CA TYR A 21 0.63 -6.94 6.24
C TYR A 21 1.27 -7.32 7.58
N THR A 22 0.50 -7.84 8.53
CA THR A 22 1.04 -8.34 9.80
C THR A 22 2.04 -9.47 9.54
N ALA A 23 1.65 -10.49 8.76
CA ALA A 23 2.54 -11.59 8.40
C ALA A 23 3.78 -11.11 7.60
N LEU A 24 3.61 -10.12 6.72
CA LEU A 24 4.71 -9.49 6.01
C LEU A 24 5.69 -8.82 6.99
N PHE A 25 5.21 -8.01 7.92
CA PHE A 25 6.09 -7.36 8.89
C PHE A 25 6.79 -8.33 9.82
N GLU A 26 6.14 -9.42 10.22
CA GLU A 26 6.77 -10.52 10.95
C GLU A 26 7.89 -11.17 10.13
N ALA A 27 7.65 -11.45 8.85
CA ALA A 27 8.65 -12.04 7.96
C ALA A 27 9.85 -11.11 7.68
N LEU A 28 9.66 -9.79 7.78
CA LEU A 28 10.73 -8.80 7.65
C LEU A 28 11.43 -8.49 8.96
N SER A 29 10.95 -9.04 10.08
CA SER A 29 11.55 -8.81 11.39
C SER A 29 12.95 -9.38 11.43
N GLY A 30 13.95 -8.54 11.72
CA GLY A 30 15.36 -8.92 11.77
C GLY A 30 16.14 -8.71 10.47
N GLU A 31 15.48 -8.34 9.38
CA GLU A 31 16.15 -7.85 8.16
C GLU A 31 16.67 -6.42 8.36
N ASP A 32 17.76 -6.06 7.66
CA ASP A 32 18.31 -4.70 7.67
C ASP A 32 17.50 -3.76 6.74
N LEU A 33 16.24 -3.53 7.11
CA LEU A 33 15.31 -2.69 6.36
C LEU A 33 14.90 -1.47 7.17
N HIS A 34 15.15 -0.28 6.61
CA HIS A 34 14.82 0.96 7.30
C HIS A 34 13.35 1.40 7.15
N ARG A 35 12.76 1.18 5.97
CA ARG A 35 11.42 1.69 5.61
C ARG A 35 10.67 0.78 4.66
N ALA A 36 9.35 0.70 4.83
CA ALA A 36 8.42 0.18 3.85
C ALA A 36 7.79 1.33 3.07
N TYR A 37 7.64 1.14 1.76
CA TYR A 37 6.93 2.05 0.86
C TYR A 37 5.75 1.33 0.21
N ALA A 38 4.68 2.08 -0.06
CA ALA A 38 3.51 1.60 -0.78
C ALA A 38 3.07 2.61 -1.83
N GLY A 39 2.95 2.15 -3.07
CA GLY A 39 2.40 2.91 -4.19
C GLY A 39 0.92 2.54 -4.40
N ILE A 40 0.04 3.53 -4.38
CA ILE A 40 -1.41 3.34 -4.50
C ILE A 40 -1.93 4.12 -5.70
N ALA A 41 -2.35 3.41 -6.75
CA ALA A 41 -3.07 4.02 -7.86
C ALA A 41 -4.41 4.60 -7.39
N LEU A 42 -4.72 5.85 -7.78
CA LEU A 42 -5.89 6.58 -7.31
C LEU A 42 -7.03 6.63 -8.35
N PRO A 43 -8.31 6.51 -7.92
CA PRO A 43 -8.78 6.43 -6.54
C PRO A 43 -8.73 4.99 -5.96
N ASN A 44 -8.28 4.85 -4.72
CA ASN A 44 -8.32 3.59 -3.97
C ASN A 44 -8.36 3.83 -2.45
N GLU A 45 -9.51 4.25 -1.96
CA GLU A 45 -9.72 4.59 -0.54
C GLU A 45 -9.52 3.39 0.39
N ALA A 46 -9.85 2.18 -0.06
CA ALA A 46 -9.69 0.97 0.73
C ALA A 46 -8.20 0.72 1.05
N SER A 47 -7.33 0.88 0.04
CA SER A 47 -5.88 0.76 0.22
C SER A 47 -5.33 1.91 1.06
N ALA A 48 -5.71 3.15 0.79
CA ALA A 48 -5.25 4.32 1.56
C ALA A 48 -5.56 4.17 3.06
N ARG A 49 -6.82 3.84 3.40
CA ARG A 49 -7.23 3.63 4.80
C ARG A 49 -6.53 2.43 5.44
N LEU A 50 -6.22 1.38 4.68
CA LEU A 50 -5.45 0.25 5.20
C LEU A 50 -4.04 0.69 5.60
N HIS A 51 -3.34 1.39 4.70
CA HIS A 51 -1.98 1.86 4.94
C HIS A 51 -1.91 2.84 6.11
N GLU A 52 -2.82 3.82 6.16
CA GLU A 52 -2.92 4.76 7.28
C GLU A 52 -3.13 4.04 8.63
N ARG A 53 -4.03 3.04 8.69
CA ARG A 53 -4.23 2.23 9.91
C ARG A 53 -3.00 1.43 10.32
N LEU A 54 -2.17 1.03 9.36
CA LEU A 54 -0.92 0.31 9.61
C LEU A 54 0.25 1.24 9.96
N GLY A 55 0.00 2.55 10.09
CA GLY A 55 0.99 3.54 10.49
C GLY A 55 1.84 4.08 9.33
N PHE A 56 1.45 3.80 8.08
CA PHE A 56 2.05 4.50 6.95
C PHE A 56 1.59 5.96 6.91
N ARG A 57 2.47 6.82 6.42
CA ARG A 57 2.23 8.25 6.23
C ARG A 57 2.34 8.60 4.75
N HIS A 58 1.45 9.48 4.29
CA HIS A 58 1.50 10.00 2.92
C HIS A 58 2.78 10.83 2.71
N VAL A 59 3.48 10.56 1.62
CA VAL A 59 4.72 11.26 1.22
C VAL A 59 4.44 12.25 0.10
N GLY A 60 3.61 11.85 -0.88
CA GLY A 60 3.33 12.65 -2.05
C GLY A 60 2.49 11.90 -3.08
N THR A 61 2.05 12.61 -4.11
CA THR A 61 1.26 12.04 -5.21
C THR A 61 1.91 12.39 -6.54
N TYR A 62 2.25 11.36 -7.31
CA TYR A 62 2.69 11.52 -8.69
C TYR A 62 1.45 11.62 -9.57
N ARG A 63 1.29 12.77 -10.22
CA ARG A 63 0.12 13.07 -11.05
C ARG A 63 0.31 12.48 -12.45
N GLU A 64 -0.74 11.86 -12.97
CA GLU A 64 -0.84 11.36 -14.34
C GLU A 64 0.32 10.43 -14.78
N VAL A 65 0.90 9.70 -13.83
CA VAL A 65 2.11 8.86 -14.06
C VAL A 65 1.81 7.56 -14.81
N GLY A 66 0.56 7.10 -14.82
CA GLY A 66 0.14 5.89 -15.54
C GLY A 66 -1.01 6.15 -16.52
N ARG A 67 -0.98 5.53 -17.71
CA ARG A 67 -2.10 5.58 -18.66
C ARG A 67 -2.71 4.20 -18.87
N LYS A 68 -4.00 4.04 -18.53
CA LYS A 68 -4.74 2.79 -18.71
C LYS A 68 -6.21 3.08 -19.00
N PHE A 69 -6.81 2.29 -19.90
CA PHE A 69 -8.22 2.42 -20.28
C PHE A 69 -8.59 3.82 -20.80
N GLY A 70 -7.70 4.44 -21.58
CA GLY A 70 -7.91 5.79 -22.13
C GLY A 70 -7.83 6.93 -21.10
N ARG A 71 -7.39 6.64 -19.87
CA ARG A 71 -7.32 7.61 -18.76
C ARG A 71 -5.92 7.63 -18.14
N TYR A 72 -5.51 8.81 -17.68
CA TYR A 72 -4.35 8.99 -16.81
C TYR A 72 -4.70 8.77 -15.34
N TRP A 73 -3.77 8.17 -14.61
CA TRP A 73 -3.91 7.74 -13.22
C TRP A 73 -2.80 8.34 -12.39
N ASP A 74 -3.18 8.87 -11.23
CA ASP A 74 -2.26 9.33 -10.20
C ASP A 74 -1.82 8.14 -9.33
N VAL A 75 -0.64 8.24 -8.73
CA VAL A 75 -0.14 7.28 -7.74
C VAL A 75 0.24 8.03 -6.47
N ALA A 76 -0.42 7.73 -5.37
CA ALA A 76 -0.04 8.20 -4.04
C ALA A 76 1.02 7.28 -3.44
N TRP A 77 2.05 7.87 -2.87
CA TRP A 77 3.12 7.18 -2.17
C TRP A 77 3.01 7.37 -0.67
N TYR A 78 3.17 6.26 0.03
CA TYR A 78 3.13 6.17 1.48
C TYR A 78 4.40 5.51 2.00
N GLU A 79 4.83 5.90 3.20
CA GLU A 79 5.99 5.29 3.87
C GLU A 79 5.72 4.95 5.33
N LYS A 80 6.40 3.92 5.84
CA LYS A 80 6.39 3.53 7.25
C LYS A 80 7.81 3.14 7.69
N PRO A 81 8.33 3.66 8.81
CA PRO A 81 9.51 3.10 9.46
C PRO A 81 9.29 1.63 9.83
N LEU A 82 10.26 0.76 9.54
CA LEU A 82 10.23 -0.64 9.93
C LEU A 82 10.94 -0.85 11.27
#